data_AF-A0A942P5A6-F1
#
_entry.id   AF-A0A942P5A6-F1
#
_cell.length_a   1.000
_cell.length_b   1.000
_cell.length_c   1.000
_cell.angle_alpha   90.00
_cell.angle_beta   90.00
_cell.angle_gamma   90.00
#
_symmetry.space_group_name_H-M   'P 1'
#
loop_
_entity.id
_entity.type
_entity.pdbx_description
1 polymer ?
#
loop_
_entity_poly.entity_id
_entity_poly.type
_entity_poly.pdbx_seq_one_letter_code
_entity_poly.pdbx_strand_id
1 'polypeptide(L)'
;KQAILDELKNLILSEETLKKTYDEFKNLQERWKDIGQVPAGEITNLWNNYHFLVEKFFDKVKINRELRDLDMKKNLEAKIELCEKAEELLLEESVVKAFKLLQKFHDEWKEIGPVPQDKKDEVWERFKTATDKINAIRRDHYSKIQDEQQGNFEAKVALCEKAEELVSEQFDSINQWMKKSDEVSDLFKIWRSVGQAPKKQNDEIWARFKTAMDAFFENKKEYFNKLKEQQLENYNQKLDLCVQAEALKESTEWRKSTDQLRNLQEEWKKIGPVPRKNSDKIWKRFRSACDEFFSRKSEHFSGIRGREDENMQKKKELIEKITGFEVTSDRSANLDSLKALQRQWMEIGHVPIKVKDQLYADYRAAIDKLFEKMKLTEHEVASTHYRNVVDNYRDDNDGGDRIRRERINMNNKIAKLREEILLLENNIGFFANSKQADIMKAEYEKKISKAKSELTLLEAKLKMLRD
;
A
#
# COMPACT_ATOMS: atom_id res chain seq x y z
N LYS A 1 95.93 -23.72 -76.93
CA LYS A 1 94.71 -23.09 -77.50
C LYS A 1 93.53 -24.05 -77.51
N GLN A 2 93.66 -25.30 -77.99
CA GLN A 2 92.57 -26.29 -77.95
C GLN A 2 91.93 -26.51 -76.56
N ALA A 3 92.75 -26.72 -75.52
CA ALA A 3 92.25 -26.86 -74.14
C ALA A 3 91.44 -25.64 -73.64
N ILE A 4 91.77 -24.42 -74.08
CA ILE A 4 91.00 -23.21 -73.74
C ILE A 4 89.64 -23.21 -74.47
N LEU A 5 89.57 -23.74 -75.69
CA LEU A 5 88.29 -23.91 -76.40
C LEU A 5 87.41 -24.94 -75.70
N ASP A 6 87.98 -26.03 -75.19
CA ASP A 6 87.25 -27.04 -74.42
C ASP A 6 86.78 -26.48 -73.06
N GLU A 7 87.62 -25.72 -72.37
CA GLU A 7 87.27 -25.00 -71.13
C GLU A 7 86.17 -23.94 -71.39
N LEU A 8 86.25 -23.16 -72.48
CA LEU A 8 85.21 -22.22 -72.89
C LEU A 8 83.89 -22.92 -73.22
N LYS A 9 83.95 -24.08 -73.87
CA LYS A 9 82.78 -24.89 -74.18
C LYS A 9 82.10 -25.42 -72.92
N ASN A 10 82.89 -25.88 -71.94
CA ASN A 10 82.38 -26.31 -70.63
C ASN A 10 81.80 -25.15 -69.84
N LEU A 11 82.39 -23.95 -69.92
CA LEU A 11 81.90 -22.74 -69.26
C LEU A 11 80.54 -22.26 -69.83
N ILE A 12 80.32 -22.44 -71.13
CA ILE A 12 79.03 -22.14 -71.75
C ILE A 12 77.96 -23.15 -71.27
N LEU A 13 78.34 -24.40 -71.03
CA LEU A 13 77.44 -25.45 -70.53
C LEU A 13 77.22 -25.43 -69.01
N SER A 14 77.99 -24.64 -68.25
CA SER A 14 77.88 -24.62 -66.78
C SER A 14 76.62 -23.92 -66.28
N GLU A 15 76.04 -24.42 -65.19
CA GLU A 15 74.88 -23.80 -64.50
C GLU A 15 75.30 -22.81 -63.41
N GLU A 16 76.56 -22.36 -63.42
CA GLU A 16 77.07 -21.46 -62.39
C GLU A 16 76.53 -20.02 -62.52
N THR A 17 76.61 -19.26 -61.43
CA THR A 17 76.15 -17.86 -61.38
C THR A 17 76.86 -17.00 -62.43
N LEU A 18 76.11 -16.08 -63.07
CA LEU A 18 76.60 -15.21 -64.15
C LEU A 18 77.94 -14.52 -63.81
N LYS A 19 78.06 -14.04 -62.57
CA LYS A 19 79.28 -13.37 -62.07
C LYS A 19 80.51 -14.28 -62.14
N LYS A 20 80.42 -15.50 -61.60
CA LYS A 20 81.51 -16.49 -61.65
C LYS A 20 81.86 -16.86 -63.08
N THR A 21 80.83 -17.12 -63.91
CA THR A 21 81.05 -17.48 -65.32
C THR A 21 81.70 -16.35 -66.13
N TYR A 22 81.46 -15.08 -65.76
CA TYR A 22 82.09 -13.92 -66.39
C TYR A 22 83.55 -13.73 -65.94
N ASP A 23 83.83 -13.91 -64.67
CA ASP A 23 85.20 -13.83 -64.12
C ASP A 23 86.09 -14.95 -64.71
N GLU A 24 85.57 -16.18 -64.82
CA GLU A 24 86.24 -17.31 -65.46
C GLU A 24 86.43 -17.10 -66.97
N PHE A 25 85.42 -16.56 -67.65
CA PHE A 25 85.53 -16.20 -69.06
C PHE A 25 86.64 -15.17 -69.30
N LYS A 26 86.74 -14.14 -68.45
CA LYS A 26 87.79 -13.11 -68.54
C LYS A 26 89.19 -13.72 -68.38
N ASN A 27 89.35 -14.64 -67.43
CA ASN A 27 90.59 -15.40 -67.23
C ASN A 27 90.93 -16.25 -68.47
N LEU A 28 89.97 -16.94 -69.06
CA LEU A 28 90.15 -17.70 -70.30
C LEU A 28 90.53 -16.80 -71.49
N GLN A 29 89.98 -15.57 -71.57
CA GLN A 29 90.37 -14.59 -72.58
C GLN A 29 91.81 -14.09 -72.40
N GLU A 30 92.25 -13.84 -71.17
CA GLU A 30 93.64 -13.47 -70.85
C GLU A 30 94.60 -14.62 -71.22
N ARG A 31 94.31 -15.85 -70.79
CA ARG A 31 95.07 -17.06 -71.17
C ARG A 31 95.11 -17.31 -72.68
N TRP A 32 94.05 -16.95 -73.42
CA TRP A 32 94.04 -17.07 -74.88
C TRP A 32 94.98 -16.06 -75.56
N LYS A 33 95.08 -14.84 -75.02
CA LYS A 33 95.96 -13.76 -75.51
C LYS A 33 97.43 -14.04 -75.21
N ASP A 34 97.75 -14.68 -74.09
CA ASP A 34 99.12 -14.99 -73.67
C ASP A 34 99.77 -16.13 -74.48
N ILE A 35 98.99 -16.96 -75.19
CA ILE A 35 99.52 -18.04 -76.02
C ILE A 35 99.99 -17.51 -77.39
N GLY A 36 101.31 -17.57 -77.62
CA GLY A 36 102.03 -17.12 -78.82
C GLY A 36 101.79 -17.91 -80.13
N GLN A 37 102.77 -17.88 -81.05
CA GLN A 37 102.63 -18.30 -82.46
C GLN A 37 102.13 -19.74 -82.63
N VAL A 38 101.17 -19.92 -83.55
CA VAL A 38 100.48 -21.18 -83.86
C VAL A 38 100.77 -21.54 -85.33
N PRO A 39 100.83 -22.82 -85.72
CA PRO A 39 101.09 -23.21 -87.11
C PRO A 39 100.04 -22.66 -88.11
N ALA A 40 100.51 -22.14 -89.26
CA ALA A 40 99.71 -21.43 -90.26
C ALA A 40 98.51 -22.21 -90.82
N GLY A 41 98.56 -23.56 -90.81
CA GLY A 41 97.47 -24.41 -91.28
C GLY A 41 96.25 -24.50 -90.34
N GLU A 42 96.39 -24.22 -89.05
CA GLU A 42 95.32 -24.40 -88.04
C GLU A 42 94.84 -23.09 -87.40
N ILE A 43 95.55 -21.98 -87.62
CA ILE A 43 95.24 -20.65 -87.05
C ILE A 43 93.81 -20.21 -87.36
N THR A 44 93.39 -20.32 -88.62
CA THR A 44 92.08 -19.84 -89.08
C THR A 44 90.95 -20.60 -88.40
N ASN A 45 91.08 -21.93 -88.28
CA ASN A 45 90.08 -22.78 -87.64
C ASN A 45 90.00 -22.52 -86.12
N LEU A 46 91.15 -22.37 -85.46
CA LEU A 46 91.22 -22.06 -84.02
C LEU A 46 90.59 -20.71 -83.67
N TRP A 47 90.83 -19.66 -84.48
CA TRP A 47 90.22 -18.35 -84.27
C TRP A 47 88.72 -18.34 -84.56
N ASN A 48 88.26 -19.02 -85.61
CA ASN A 48 86.83 -19.14 -85.91
C ASN A 48 86.09 -19.86 -84.77
N ASN A 49 86.67 -20.95 -84.24
CA ASN A 49 86.10 -21.66 -83.09
C ASN A 49 86.11 -20.81 -81.82
N TYR A 50 87.18 -20.06 -81.55
CA TYR A 50 87.25 -19.15 -80.43
C TYR A 50 86.19 -18.03 -80.52
N HIS A 51 86.09 -17.37 -81.67
CA HIS A 51 85.10 -16.32 -81.90
C HIS A 51 83.67 -16.85 -81.74
N PHE A 52 83.38 -18.04 -82.29
CA PHE A 52 82.09 -18.70 -82.14
C PHE A 52 81.76 -19.00 -80.67
N LEU A 53 82.71 -19.52 -79.88
CA LEU A 53 82.48 -19.79 -78.46
C LEU A 53 82.34 -18.50 -77.63
N VAL A 54 83.11 -17.46 -77.95
CA VAL A 54 82.96 -16.13 -77.35
C VAL A 54 81.60 -15.52 -77.66
N GLU A 55 81.13 -15.60 -78.90
CA GLU A 55 79.80 -15.16 -79.33
C GLU A 55 78.71 -15.91 -78.55
N LYS A 56 78.80 -17.24 -78.47
CA LYS A 56 77.88 -18.07 -77.66
C LYS A 56 77.88 -17.72 -76.17
N PHE A 57 79.02 -17.34 -75.60
CA PHE A 57 79.10 -16.88 -74.22
C PHE A 57 78.37 -15.54 -74.03
N PHE A 58 78.59 -14.57 -74.92
CA PHE A 58 77.87 -13.29 -74.87
C PHE A 58 76.37 -13.46 -75.15
N ASP A 59 75.98 -14.40 -76.00
CA ASP A 59 74.56 -14.79 -76.17
C ASP A 59 73.98 -15.32 -74.86
N LYS A 60 74.69 -16.20 -74.13
CA LYS A 60 74.27 -16.68 -72.81
C LYS A 60 74.14 -15.54 -71.78
N VAL A 61 75.09 -14.61 -71.77
CA VAL A 61 75.04 -13.42 -70.89
C VAL A 61 73.85 -12.52 -71.25
N LYS A 62 73.62 -12.29 -72.54
CA LYS A 62 72.48 -11.52 -73.05
C LYS A 62 71.16 -12.18 -72.68
N ILE A 63 71.04 -13.49 -72.89
CA ILE A 63 69.87 -14.29 -72.49
C ILE A 63 69.65 -14.18 -70.98
N ASN A 64 70.68 -14.29 -70.14
CA ASN A 64 70.52 -14.15 -68.68
C ASN A 64 70.04 -12.76 -68.27
N ARG A 65 70.57 -11.70 -68.92
CA ARG A 65 70.13 -10.32 -68.68
C ARG A 65 68.68 -10.13 -69.13
N GLU A 66 68.31 -10.61 -70.31
CA GLU A 66 66.94 -10.57 -70.82
C GLU A 66 65.97 -11.38 -69.94
N LEU A 67 66.39 -12.54 -69.43
CA LEU A 67 65.62 -13.34 -68.46
C LEU A 67 65.41 -12.57 -67.16
N ARG A 68 66.44 -11.92 -66.61
CA ARG A 68 66.31 -11.11 -65.40
C ARG A 68 65.42 -9.89 -65.61
N ASP A 69 65.51 -9.23 -66.77
CA ASP A 69 64.64 -8.12 -67.13
C ASP A 69 63.18 -8.59 -67.31
N LEU A 70 62.98 -9.78 -67.88
CA LEU A 70 61.68 -10.45 -67.96
C LEU A 70 61.14 -10.83 -66.57
N ASP A 71 61.97 -11.36 -65.67
CA ASP A 71 61.58 -11.69 -64.29
C ASP A 71 61.20 -10.43 -63.51
N MET A 72 61.95 -9.33 -63.65
CA MET A 72 61.59 -8.05 -63.04
C MET A 72 60.27 -7.49 -63.62
N LYS A 73 60.01 -7.67 -64.92
CA LYS A 73 58.71 -7.32 -65.54
C LYS A 73 57.57 -8.18 -65.00
N LYS A 74 57.76 -9.50 -64.88
CA LYS A 74 56.77 -10.40 -64.26
C LYS A 74 56.50 -10.06 -62.80
N ASN A 75 57.56 -9.74 -62.03
CA ASN A 75 57.42 -9.28 -60.65
C ASN A 75 56.66 -7.95 -60.58
N LEU A 76 56.88 -7.05 -61.54
CA LEU A 76 56.19 -5.77 -61.63
C LEU A 76 54.69 -6.00 -61.92
N GLU A 77 54.36 -6.83 -62.89
CA GLU A 77 52.98 -7.23 -63.21
C GLU A 77 52.27 -7.84 -61.99
N ALA A 78 52.93 -8.79 -61.31
CA ALA A 78 52.39 -9.42 -60.10
C ALA A 78 52.19 -8.42 -58.95
N LYS A 79 53.10 -7.45 -58.76
CA LYS A 79 52.94 -6.40 -57.75
C LYS A 79 51.85 -5.39 -58.12
N ILE A 80 51.66 -5.10 -59.40
CA ILE A 80 50.54 -4.27 -59.88
C ILE A 80 49.21 -4.99 -59.60
N GLU A 81 49.11 -6.28 -59.91
CA GLU A 81 47.93 -7.09 -59.62
C GLU A 81 47.64 -7.14 -58.11
N LEU A 82 48.68 -7.26 -57.27
CA LEU A 82 48.52 -7.14 -55.82
C LEU A 82 48.01 -5.78 -55.37
N CYS A 83 48.50 -4.69 -55.97
CA CYS A 83 47.97 -3.35 -55.69
C CYS A 83 46.49 -3.25 -56.03
N GLU A 84 46.07 -3.77 -57.19
CA GLU A 84 44.66 -3.79 -57.61
C GLU A 84 43.80 -4.60 -56.65
N LYS A 85 44.25 -5.81 -56.27
CA LYS A 85 43.57 -6.64 -55.26
C LYS A 85 43.50 -5.93 -53.91
N ALA A 86 44.56 -5.25 -53.48
CA ALA A 86 44.56 -4.50 -52.22
C ALA A 86 43.62 -3.29 -52.26
N GLU A 87 43.50 -2.62 -53.41
CA GLU A 87 42.53 -1.53 -53.61
C GLU A 87 41.09 -2.04 -53.64
N GLU A 88 40.85 -3.22 -54.23
CA GLU A 88 39.54 -3.87 -54.25
C GLU A 88 39.03 -4.19 -52.83
N LEU A 89 39.94 -4.48 -51.89
CA LEU A 89 39.58 -4.67 -50.47
C LEU A 89 38.95 -3.42 -49.81
N LEU A 90 39.09 -2.23 -50.40
CA LEU A 90 38.38 -1.03 -49.92
C LEU A 90 36.86 -1.10 -50.16
N LEU A 91 36.43 -1.95 -51.11
CA LEU A 91 35.03 -2.21 -51.42
C LEU A 91 34.46 -3.39 -50.62
N GLU A 92 35.30 -4.18 -49.95
CA GLU A 92 34.87 -5.31 -49.13
C GLU A 92 34.14 -4.80 -47.86
N GLU A 93 32.87 -5.22 -47.70
CA GLU A 93 32.03 -4.80 -46.57
C GLU A 93 32.58 -5.29 -45.23
N SER A 94 33.21 -6.47 -45.21
CA SER A 94 33.72 -7.07 -43.98
C SER A 94 35.13 -6.58 -43.65
N VAL A 95 35.23 -5.64 -42.72
CA VAL A 95 36.50 -5.10 -42.20
C VAL A 95 37.46 -6.20 -41.72
N VAL A 96 36.92 -7.28 -41.11
CA VAL A 96 37.73 -8.41 -40.62
C VAL A 96 38.29 -9.25 -41.77
N LYS A 97 37.48 -9.52 -42.81
CA LYS A 97 37.96 -10.25 -43.99
C LYS A 97 38.96 -9.42 -44.78
N ALA A 98 38.68 -8.14 -44.99
CA ALA A 98 39.57 -7.20 -45.67
C ALA A 98 40.95 -7.17 -44.99
N PHE A 99 41.00 -7.06 -43.66
CA PHE A 99 42.28 -7.07 -42.93
C PHE A 99 43.03 -8.42 -43.04
N LYS A 100 42.31 -9.55 -42.99
CA LYS A 100 42.94 -10.88 -43.12
C LYS A 100 43.52 -11.10 -44.52
N LEU A 101 42.83 -10.64 -45.56
CA LEU A 101 43.32 -10.69 -46.94
C LEU A 101 44.50 -9.75 -47.14
N LEU A 102 44.45 -8.53 -46.59
CA LEU A 102 45.56 -7.59 -46.62
C LEU A 102 46.84 -8.18 -46.00
N GLN A 103 46.75 -8.93 -44.90
CA GLN A 103 47.91 -9.63 -44.33
C GLN A 103 48.50 -10.65 -45.30
N LYS A 104 47.68 -11.41 -46.02
CA LYS A 104 48.15 -12.34 -47.05
C LYS A 104 48.85 -11.60 -48.19
N PHE A 105 48.28 -10.49 -48.66
CA PHE A 105 48.89 -9.69 -49.71
C PHE A 105 50.23 -9.09 -49.28
N HIS A 106 50.40 -8.74 -47.99
CA HIS A 106 51.70 -8.35 -47.45
C HIS A 106 52.73 -9.49 -47.48
N ASP A 107 52.30 -10.73 -47.29
CA ASP A 107 53.20 -11.89 -47.38
C ASP A 107 53.54 -12.20 -48.84
N GLU A 108 52.55 -12.21 -49.75
CA GLU A 108 52.75 -12.34 -51.20
C GLU A 108 53.67 -11.23 -51.74
N TRP A 109 53.53 -9.99 -51.24
CA TRP A 109 54.40 -8.87 -51.61
C TRP A 109 55.88 -9.11 -51.26
N LYS A 110 56.15 -9.77 -50.13
CA LYS A 110 57.52 -10.12 -49.70
C LYS A 110 58.09 -11.27 -50.54
N GLU A 111 57.25 -12.19 -50.97
CA GLU A 111 57.63 -13.31 -51.83
C GLU A 111 57.95 -12.86 -53.26
N ILE A 112 57.22 -11.87 -53.78
CA ILE A 112 57.50 -11.32 -55.11
C ILE A 112 58.82 -10.52 -55.07
N GLY A 113 59.73 -10.90 -55.97
CA GLY A 113 61.06 -10.35 -56.09
C GLY A 113 61.13 -8.86 -56.46
N PRO A 114 62.34 -8.34 -56.72
CA PRO A 114 62.54 -6.95 -57.08
C PRO A 114 61.91 -6.60 -58.43
N VAL A 115 61.55 -5.34 -58.58
CA VAL A 115 60.96 -4.73 -59.78
C VAL A 115 61.94 -3.72 -60.41
N PRO A 116 61.71 -3.24 -61.64
CA PRO A 116 62.53 -2.20 -62.25
C PRO A 116 62.65 -0.95 -61.36
N GLN A 117 63.85 -0.38 -61.32
CA GLN A 117 64.21 0.68 -60.36
C GLN A 117 63.36 1.95 -60.52
N ASP A 118 62.95 2.27 -61.75
CA ASP A 118 62.09 3.39 -62.11
C ASP A 118 60.64 3.23 -61.63
N LYS A 119 60.19 1.99 -61.37
CA LYS A 119 58.82 1.67 -60.96
C LYS A 119 58.66 1.25 -59.50
N LYS A 120 59.78 1.01 -58.82
CA LYS A 120 59.81 0.52 -57.45
C LYS A 120 59.01 1.38 -56.48
N ASP A 121 59.26 2.69 -56.48
CA ASP A 121 58.66 3.61 -55.51
C ASP A 121 57.17 3.84 -55.82
N GLU A 122 56.81 3.96 -57.10
CA GLU A 122 55.43 4.12 -57.56
C GLU A 122 54.54 2.96 -57.09
N VAL A 123 55.00 1.72 -57.33
CA VAL A 123 54.23 0.51 -57.00
C VAL A 123 54.16 0.31 -55.48
N TRP A 124 55.24 0.58 -54.76
CA TRP A 124 55.24 0.53 -53.30
C TRP A 124 54.29 1.55 -52.67
N GLU A 125 54.33 2.82 -53.10
CA GLU A 125 53.44 3.85 -52.55
C GLU A 125 51.97 3.56 -52.84
N ARG A 126 51.64 2.98 -54.00
CA ARG A 126 50.28 2.52 -54.32
C ARG A 126 49.79 1.46 -53.33
N PHE A 127 50.59 0.40 -53.11
CA PHE A 127 50.26 -0.67 -52.17
C PHE A 127 50.18 -0.18 -50.72
N LYS A 128 51.13 0.67 -50.31
CA LYS A 128 51.18 1.27 -48.97
C LYS A 128 49.95 2.16 -48.72
N THR A 129 49.53 2.95 -49.71
CA THR A 129 48.35 3.81 -49.58
C THR A 129 47.07 2.99 -49.36
N ALA A 130 46.89 1.89 -50.11
CA ALA A 130 45.76 0.98 -49.90
C ALA A 130 45.80 0.35 -48.49
N THR A 131 46.98 -0.11 -48.07
CA THR A 131 47.25 -0.65 -46.73
C THR A 131 46.88 0.35 -45.62
N ASP A 132 47.35 1.59 -45.73
CA ASP A 132 47.13 2.65 -44.74
C ASP A 132 45.63 2.96 -44.59
N LYS A 133 44.90 3.00 -45.72
CA LYS A 133 43.44 3.21 -45.75
C LYS A 133 42.67 2.07 -45.08
N ILE A 134 42.96 0.81 -45.41
CA ILE A 134 42.29 -0.35 -44.80
C ILE A 134 42.54 -0.40 -43.28
N ASN A 135 43.77 -0.11 -42.86
CA ASN A 135 44.10 -0.04 -41.44
C ASN A 135 43.37 1.12 -40.74
N ALA A 136 43.18 2.26 -41.39
CA ALA A 136 42.38 3.37 -40.87
C ALA A 136 40.91 2.96 -40.69
N ILE A 137 40.29 2.34 -41.72
CA ILE A 137 38.91 1.82 -41.65
C ILE A 137 38.77 0.84 -40.48
N ARG A 138 39.76 -0.04 -40.28
CA ARG A 138 39.78 -0.99 -39.16
C ARG A 138 39.81 -0.27 -37.80
N ARG A 139 40.71 0.70 -37.63
CA ARG A 139 40.78 1.48 -36.37
C ARG A 139 39.46 2.18 -36.08
N ASP A 140 38.89 2.85 -37.08
CA ASP A 140 37.60 3.53 -36.97
C ASP A 140 36.47 2.58 -36.59
N HIS A 141 36.42 1.39 -37.20
CA HIS A 141 35.40 0.39 -36.90
C HIS A 141 35.45 -0.05 -35.44
N TYR A 142 36.64 -0.39 -34.93
CA TYR A 142 36.80 -0.80 -33.53
C TYR A 142 36.59 0.37 -32.55
N SER A 143 36.98 1.59 -32.93
CA SER A 143 36.68 2.80 -32.14
C SER A 143 35.17 3.00 -32.00
N LYS A 144 34.42 2.95 -33.11
CA LYS A 144 32.95 3.09 -33.10
C LYS A 144 32.26 2.03 -32.23
N ILE A 145 32.70 0.77 -32.32
CA ILE A 145 32.19 -0.30 -31.44
C ILE A 145 32.49 0.01 -29.98
N GLN A 146 33.70 0.47 -29.68
CA GLN A 146 34.10 0.81 -28.31
C GLN A 146 33.29 1.98 -27.77
N ASP A 147 33.08 3.02 -28.57
CA ASP A 147 32.28 4.20 -28.21
C ASP A 147 30.81 3.85 -28.01
N GLU A 148 30.24 2.99 -28.86
CA GLU A 148 28.87 2.48 -28.72
C GLU A 148 28.73 1.64 -27.44
N GLN A 149 29.67 0.72 -27.17
CA GLN A 149 29.68 -0.07 -25.94
C GLN A 149 29.83 0.81 -24.70
N GLN A 150 30.65 1.86 -24.77
CA GLN A 150 30.83 2.82 -23.69
C GLN A 150 29.55 3.62 -23.44
N GLY A 151 28.87 4.11 -24.49
CA GLY A 151 27.56 4.76 -24.37
C GLY A 151 26.49 3.82 -23.79
N ASN A 152 26.48 2.55 -24.19
CA ASN A 152 25.60 1.52 -23.62
C ASN A 152 25.90 1.29 -22.12
N PHE A 153 27.16 1.32 -21.73
CA PHE A 153 27.56 1.19 -20.33
C PHE A 153 27.07 2.37 -19.50
N GLU A 154 27.27 3.60 -19.96
CA GLU A 154 26.79 4.81 -19.28
C GLU A 154 25.26 4.83 -19.14
N ALA A 155 24.54 4.44 -20.19
CA ALA A 155 23.09 4.28 -20.13
C ALA A 155 22.67 3.23 -19.10
N LYS A 156 23.38 2.10 -19.03
CA LYS A 156 23.12 1.05 -18.01
C LYS A 156 23.45 1.51 -16.59
N VAL A 157 24.49 2.33 -16.40
CA VAL A 157 24.80 2.95 -15.11
C VAL A 157 23.64 3.85 -14.66
N ALA A 158 23.15 4.72 -15.53
CA ALA A 158 22.00 5.59 -15.21
C ALA A 158 20.72 4.79 -14.88
N LEU A 159 20.51 3.62 -15.51
CA LEU A 159 19.41 2.72 -15.17
C LEU A 159 19.58 2.07 -13.80
N CYS A 160 20.82 1.70 -13.42
CA CYS A 160 21.12 1.19 -12.08
C CYS A 160 20.83 2.25 -11.01
N GLU A 161 21.29 3.48 -11.22
CA GLU A 161 21.05 4.59 -10.29
C GLU A 161 19.56 4.87 -10.07
N LYS A 162 18.77 4.88 -11.16
CA LYS A 162 17.31 5.01 -11.07
C LYS A 162 16.66 3.84 -10.32
N ALA A 163 17.12 2.61 -10.56
CA ALA A 163 16.59 1.44 -9.84
C ALA A 163 16.94 1.50 -8.35
N GLU A 164 18.15 1.94 -8.00
CA GLU A 164 18.61 2.11 -6.62
C GLU A 164 17.84 3.24 -5.89
N GLU A 165 17.55 4.34 -6.58
CA GLU A 165 16.70 5.42 -6.05
C GLU A 165 15.31 4.89 -5.68
N LEU A 166 14.69 4.11 -6.56
CA LEU A 166 13.38 3.49 -6.31
C LEU A 166 13.38 2.51 -5.13
N VAL A 167 14.51 1.86 -4.85
CA VAL A 167 14.68 0.98 -3.67
C VAL A 167 14.81 1.79 -2.38
N SER A 168 15.40 2.98 -2.45
CA SER A 168 15.60 3.86 -1.29
C SER A 168 14.33 4.61 -0.87
N GLU A 169 13.38 4.79 -1.78
CA GLU A 169 12.08 5.39 -1.50
C GLU A 169 11.22 4.50 -0.58
N GLN A 170 10.47 5.12 0.35
CA GLN A 170 9.48 4.43 1.18
C GLN A 170 8.07 4.64 0.61
N PHE A 171 7.27 3.58 0.58
CA PHE A 171 5.92 3.60 0.03
C PHE A 171 4.89 3.08 1.04
N ASP A 172 3.89 3.91 1.35
CA ASP A 172 2.88 3.62 2.37
C ASP A 172 1.57 3.12 1.78
N SER A 173 1.38 3.19 0.46
CA SER A 173 0.13 2.82 -0.20
C SER A 173 0.30 1.77 -1.29
N ILE A 174 -0.74 0.94 -1.43
CA ILE A 174 -0.85 -0.06 -2.51
C ILE A 174 -0.72 0.60 -3.89
N ASN A 175 -1.32 1.78 -4.08
CA ASN A 175 -1.27 2.49 -5.37
C ASN A 175 0.15 2.97 -5.71
N GLN A 176 0.91 3.47 -4.74
CA GLN A 176 2.32 3.83 -4.94
C GLN A 176 3.13 2.59 -5.34
N TRP A 177 2.96 1.48 -4.62
CA TRP A 177 3.63 0.22 -4.95
C TRP A 177 3.31 -0.28 -6.36
N MET A 178 2.06 -0.17 -6.82
CA MET A 178 1.67 -0.54 -8.19
C MET A 178 2.35 0.36 -9.22
N LYS A 179 2.22 1.68 -9.08
CA LYS A 179 2.82 2.65 -10.02
C LYS A 179 4.34 2.47 -10.13
N LYS A 180 5.02 2.35 -8.99
CA LYS A 180 6.48 2.18 -8.93
C LYS A 180 6.92 0.81 -9.46
N SER A 181 6.08 -0.23 -9.34
CA SER A 181 6.35 -1.52 -10.00
C SER A 181 6.31 -1.41 -11.52
N ASP A 182 5.39 -0.60 -12.07
CA ASP A 182 5.32 -0.34 -13.51
C ASP A 182 6.57 0.43 -13.97
N GLU A 183 7.01 1.44 -13.19
CA GLU A 183 8.28 2.16 -13.44
C GLU A 183 9.49 1.20 -13.46
N VAL A 184 9.61 0.27 -12.50
CA VAL A 184 10.67 -0.75 -12.47
C VAL A 184 10.59 -1.70 -13.68
N SER A 185 9.37 -2.10 -14.07
CA SER A 185 9.15 -2.91 -15.27
C SER A 185 9.58 -2.17 -16.54
N ASP A 186 9.32 -0.87 -16.63
CA ASP A 186 9.74 -0.05 -17.76
C ASP A 186 11.27 0.15 -17.78
N LEU A 187 11.92 0.33 -16.63
CA LEU A 187 13.39 0.31 -16.54
C LEU A 187 13.96 -1.00 -17.09
N PHE A 188 13.33 -2.13 -16.79
CA PHE A 188 13.76 -3.44 -17.31
C PHE A 188 13.57 -3.57 -18.84
N LYS A 189 12.50 -3.00 -19.39
CA LYS A 189 12.31 -2.93 -20.86
C LYS A 189 13.41 -2.08 -21.50
N ILE A 190 13.72 -0.92 -20.92
CA ILE A 190 14.79 -0.04 -21.41
C ILE A 190 16.13 -0.77 -21.32
N TRP A 191 16.43 -1.43 -20.19
CA TRP A 191 17.65 -2.22 -20.02
C TRP A 191 17.85 -3.25 -21.14
N ARG A 192 16.78 -3.97 -21.52
CA ARG A 192 16.81 -4.97 -22.61
C ARG A 192 17.02 -4.35 -23.99
N SER A 193 16.58 -3.10 -24.18
CA SER A 193 16.77 -2.38 -25.45
C SER A 193 18.17 -1.77 -25.59
N VAL A 194 18.86 -1.50 -24.47
CA VAL A 194 20.24 -1.00 -24.48
C VAL A 194 21.18 -2.14 -24.88
N GLY A 195 22.11 -1.85 -25.80
CA GLY A 195 23.08 -2.81 -26.31
C GLY A 195 24.05 -3.35 -25.25
N GLN A 196 25.01 -4.14 -25.69
CA GLN A 196 26.02 -4.70 -24.79
C GLN A 196 26.98 -3.61 -24.30
N ALA A 197 27.29 -3.66 -23.01
CA ALA A 197 28.38 -2.88 -22.41
C ALA A 197 29.72 -3.59 -22.71
N PRO A 198 30.88 -2.97 -22.46
CA PRO A 198 32.15 -3.63 -22.67
C PRO A 198 32.24 -4.88 -21.77
N LYS A 199 32.82 -5.96 -22.30
CA LYS A 199 32.80 -7.29 -21.67
C LYS A 199 33.29 -7.30 -20.21
N LYS A 200 34.24 -6.42 -19.86
CA LYS A 200 34.81 -6.36 -18.52
C LYS A 200 33.80 -5.91 -17.46
N GLN A 201 32.88 -5.02 -17.82
CA GLN A 201 31.91 -4.44 -16.89
C GLN A 201 30.50 -5.00 -17.03
N ASN A 202 30.20 -5.76 -18.09
CA ASN A 202 28.85 -6.20 -18.41
C ASN A 202 28.22 -7.08 -17.31
N ASP A 203 29.00 -7.96 -16.69
CA ASP A 203 28.51 -8.85 -15.63
C ASP A 203 28.30 -8.09 -14.31
N GLU A 204 29.21 -7.17 -13.99
CA GLU A 204 29.12 -6.32 -12.79
C GLU A 204 27.90 -5.39 -12.85
N ILE A 205 27.69 -4.72 -13.98
CA ILE A 205 26.55 -3.80 -14.14
C ILE A 205 25.22 -4.55 -14.13
N TRP A 206 25.17 -5.75 -14.70
CA TRP A 206 23.98 -6.61 -14.62
C TRP A 206 23.71 -7.06 -13.18
N ALA A 207 24.74 -7.49 -12.45
CA ALA A 207 24.59 -7.87 -11.05
C ALA A 207 24.08 -6.70 -10.19
N ARG A 208 24.59 -5.48 -10.41
CA ARG A 208 24.14 -4.25 -9.73
C ARG A 208 22.66 -3.98 -10.01
N PHE A 209 22.26 -3.96 -11.28
CA PHE A 209 20.87 -3.72 -11.68
C PHE A 209 19.92 -4.77 -11.12
N LYS A 210 20.28 -6.06 -11.24
CA LYS A 210 19.48 -7.16 -10.73
C LYS A 210 19.30 -7.08 -9.21
N THR A 211 20.36 -6.76 -8.48
CA THR A 211 20.30 -6.61 -7.01
C THR A 211 19.30 -5.53 -6.61
N ALA A 212 19.30 -4.38 -7.29
CA ALA A 212 18.33 -3.32 -7.05
C ALA A 212 16.89 -3.78 -7.36
N MET A 213 16.67 -4.47 -8.48
CA MET A 213 15.34 -5.01 -8.81
C MET A 213 14.85 -6.05 -7.79
N ASP A 214 15.70 -6.99 -7.41
CA ASP A 214 15.38 -8.04 -6.43
C ASP A 214 15.04 -7.41 -5.07
N ALA A 215 15.82 -6.41 -4.63
CA ALA A 215 15.56 -5.66 -3.41
C ALA A 215 14.21 -4.92 -3.44
N PHE A 216 13.87 -4.27 -4.57
CA PHE A 216 12.58 -3.60 -4.72
C PHE A 216 11.40 -4.58 -4.58
N PHE A 217 11.46 -5.74 -5.23
CA PHE A 217 10.39 -6.72 -5.17
C PHE A 217 10.30 -7.44 -3.82
N GLU A 218 11.42 -7.63 -3.10
CA GLU A 218 11.38 -8.15 -1.73
C GLU A 218 10.76 -7.12 -0.78
N ASN A 219 11.12 -5.83 -0.87
CA ASN A 219 10.48 -4.76 -0.08
C ASN A 219 8.97 -4.70 -0.33
N LYS A 220 8.55 -4.82 -1.60
CA LYS A 220 7.14 -4.91 -1.98
C LYS A 220 6.46 -6.11 -1.30
N LYS A 221 7.07 -7.29 -1.40
CA LYS A 221 6.55 -8.53 -0.81
C LYS A 221 6.40 -8.40 0.71
N GLU A 222 7.39 -7.82 1.40
CA GLU A 222 7.31 -7.55 2.83
C GLU A 222 6.14 -6.63 3.18
N TYR A 223 5.94 -5.54 2.43
CA TYR A 223 4.79 -4.63 2.64
C TYR A 223 3.45 -5.37 2.52
N PHE A 224 3.26 -6.17 1.45
CA PHE A 224 2.01 -6.92 1.26
C PHE A 224 1.82 -8.03 2.30
N ASN A 225 2.90 -8.64 2.79
CA ASN A 225 2.84 -9.59 3.90
C ASN A 225 2.39 -8.91 5.20
N LYS A 226 3.02 -7.79 5.56
CA LYS A 226 2.62 -6.97 6.74
C LYS A 226 1.17 -6.52 6.65
N LEU A 227 0.73 -6.05 5.48
CA LEU A 227 -0.67 -5.66 5.26
C LEU A 227 -1.62 -6.85 5.45
N LYS A 228 -1.26 -8.03 4.95
CA LYS A 228 -2.06 -9.25 5.10
C LYS A 228 -2.14 -9.70 6.56
N GLU A 229 -1.03 -9.63 7.29
CA GLU A 229 -0.99 -9.91 8.74
C GLU A 229 -1.87 -8.94 9.51
N GLN A 230 -1.75 -7.63 9.24
CA GLN A 230 -2.59 -6.61 9.86
C GLN A 230 -4.09 -6.83 9.57
N GLN A 231 -4.44 -7.21 8.35
CA GLN A 231 -5.82 -7.55 8.00
C GLN A 231 -6.32 -8.80 8.73
N LEU A 232 -5.45 -9.81 8.94
CA LEU A 232 -5.79 -11.01 9.70
C LEU A 232 -5.98 -10.69 11.19
N GLU A 233 -5.13 -9.83 11.76
CA GLU A 233 -5.27 -9.34 13.12
C GLU A 233 -6.58 -8.57 13.31
N ASN A 234 -6.89 -7.63 12.41
CA ASN A 234 -8.17 -6.92 12.38
C ASN A 234 -9.37 -7.89 12.26
N TYR A 235 -9.20 -8.99 11.51
CA TYR A 235 -10.23 -10.01 11.37
C TYR A 235 -10.48 -10.76 12.68
N ASN A 236 -9.41 -11.15 13.39
CA ASN A 236 -9.50 -11.81 14.68
C ASN A 236 -10.15 -10.89 15.74
N GLN A 237 -9.76 -9.63 15.79
CA GLN A 237 -10.38 -8.64 16.69
C GLN A 237 -11.87 -8.45 16.39
N LYS A 238 -12.25 -8.32 15.11
CA LYS A 238 -13.68 -8.26 14.73
C LYS A 238 -14.43 -9.56 15.05
N LEU A 239 -13.74 -10.70 15.02
CA LEU A 239 -14.35 -11.99 15.33
C LEU A 239 -14.64 -12.11 16.83
N ASP A 240 -13.73 -11.61 17.67
CA ASP A 240 -13.96 -11.50 19.11
C ASP A 240 -15.15 -10.57 19.41
N LEU A 241 -15.25 -9.40 18.76
CA LEU A 241 -16.42 -8.54 18.88
C LEU A 241 -17.73 -9.23 18.48
N CYS A 242 -17.71 -10.10 17.45
CA CYS A 242 -18.89 -10.90 17.11
C CYS A 242 -19.29 -11.84 18.26
N VAL A 243 -18.33 -12.54 18.86
CA VAL A 243 -18.59 -13.46 19.99
C VAL A 243 -19.15 -12.70 21.19
N GLN A 244 -18.58 -11.54 21.52
CA GLN A 244 -19.08 -10.69 22.59
C GLN A 244 -20.51 -10.19 22.32
N ALA A 245 -20.80 -9.74 21.10
CA ALA A 245 -22.14 -9.30 20.71
C ALA A 245 -23.16 -10.45 20.75
N GLU A 246 -22.77 -11.64 20.30
CA GLU A 246 -23.60 -12.85 20.35
C GLU A 246 -23.93 -13.27 21.79
N ALA A 247 -22.98 -13.13 22.72
CA ALA A 247 -23.23 -13.41 24.14
C ALA A 247 -24.25 -12.43 24.77
N LEU A 248 -24.33 -11.20 24.27
CA LEU A 248 -25.25 -10.18 24.76
C LEU A 248 -26.62 -10.22 24.10
N LYS A 249 -26.79 -10.91 22.97
CA LYS A 249 -28.04 -10.91 22.19
C LYS A 249 -29.24 -11.44 22.97
N GLU A 250 -28.99 -12.36 23.91
CA GLU A 250 -30.01 -13.00 24.75
C GLU A 250 -30.25 -12.31 26.10
N SER A 251 -29.45 -11.29 26.44
CA SER A 251 -29.47 -10.63 27.75
C SER A 251 -30.76 -9.84 28.00
N THR A 252 -31.31 -9.97 29.20
CA THR A 252 -32.44 -9.18 29.70
C THR A 252 -32.02 -7.93 30.49
N GLU A 253 -30.71 -7.74 30.71
CA GLU A 253 -30.15 -6.55 31.36
C GLU A 253 -30.12 -5.36 30.38
N TRP A 254 -31.31 -4.88 29.98
CA TRP A 254 -31.50 -3.97 28.85
C TRP A 254 -30.59 -2.74 28.85
N ARG A 255 -30.36 -2.12 30.01
CA ARG A 255 -29.53 -0.90 30.12
C ARG A 255 -28.04 -1.23 29.94
N LYS A 256 -27.50 -2.16 30.74
CA LYS A 256 -26.09 -2.55 30.70
C LYS A 256 -25.70 -3.13 29.34
N SER A 257 -26.52 -4.03 28.79
CA SER A 257 -26.24 -4.65 27.49
C SER A 257 -26.35 -3.66 26.32
N THR A 258 -27.19 -2.62 26.43
CA THR A 258 -27.19 -1.52 25.44
C THR A 258 -25.87 -0.75 25.45
N ASP A 259 -25.38 -0.40 26.64
CA ASP A 259 -24.12 0.35 26.78
C ASP A 259 -22.93 -0.48 26.27
N GLN A 260 -22.88 -1.78 26.59
CA GLN A 260 -21.87 -2.71 26.09
C GLN A 260 -21.92 -2.86 24.57
N LEU A 261 -23.09 -3.12 23.98
CA LEU A 261 -23.24 -3.24 22.52
C LEU A 261 -22.86 -1.94 21.79
N ARG A 262 -23.16 -0.78 22.37
CA ARG A 262 -22.71 0.51 21.82
C ARG A 262 -21.19 0.63 21.81
N ASN A 263 -20.53 0.23 22.90
CA ASN A 263 -19.06 0.23 22.96
C ASN A 263 -18.46 -0.73 21.92
N LEU A 264 -19.02 -1.94 21.75
CA LEU A 264 -18.59 -2.89 20.72
C LEU A 264 -18.75 -2.30 19.30
N GLN A 265 -19.84 -1.56 19.04
CA GLN A 265 -20.04 -0.86 17.76
C GLN A 265 -19.02 0.26 17.53
N GLU A 266 -18.57 0.94 18.58
CA GLU A 266 -17.51 1.95 18.50
C GLU A 266 -16.14 1.31 18.25
N GLU A 267 -15.82 0.22 18.95
CA GLU A 267 -14.59 -0.56 18.73
C GLU A 267 -14.54 -1.14 17.32
N TRP A 268 -15.66 -1.67 16.81
CA TRP A 268 -15.76 -2.16 15.45
C TRP A 268 -15.33 -1.13 14.39
N LYS A 269 -15.71 0.14 14.60
CA LYS A 269 -15.38 1.26 13.70
C LYS A 269 -13.90 1.66 13.79
N LYS A 270 -13.27 1.44 14.95
CA LYS A 270 -11.83 1.72 15.16
C LYS A 270 -10.95 0.65 14.51
N ILE A 271 -11.42 -0.60 14.46
CA ILE A 271 -10.68 -1.69 13.82
C ILE A 271 -10.65 -1.50 12.30
N GLY A 272 -9.44 -1.56 11.75
CA GLY A 272 -9.16 -1.34 10.33
C GLY A 272 -9.78 -2.37 9.38
N PRO A 273 -9.40 -2.32 8.10
CA PRO A 273 -9.92 -3.22 7.08
C PRO A 273 -9.50 -4.67 7.35
N VAL A 274 -10.36 -5.60 6.93
CA VAL A 274 -10.12 -7.06 6.99
C VAL A 274 -10.03 -7.61 5.56
N PRO A 275 -9.63 -8.88 5.36
CA PRO A 275 -9.58 -9.46 4.03
C PRO A 275 -10.94 -9.38 3.34
N ARG A 276 -10.98 -8.88 2.09
CA ARG A 276 -12.23 -8.61 1.36
C ARG A 276 -13.20 -9.80 1.35
N LYS A 277 -12.69 -11.03 1.25
CA LYS A 277 -13.49 -12.27 1.27
C LYS A 277 -14.31 -12.47 2.55
N ASN A 278 -13.83 -11.92 3.68
CA ASN A 278 -14.41 -12.13 5.00
C ASN A 278 -15.19 -10.90 5.50
N SER A 279 -14.95 -9.72 4.94
CA SER A 279 -15.54 -8.43 5.38
C SER A 279 -17.06 -8.46 5.49
N ASP A 280 -17.76 -8.90 4.45
CA ASP A 280 -19.22 -8.91 4.45
C ASP A 280 -19.79 -9.95 5.41
N LYS A 281 -19.14 -11.11 5.51
CA LYS A 281 -19.59 -12.21 6.38
C LYS A 281 -19.51 -11.80 7.84
N ILE A 282 -18.38 -11.22 8.26
CA ILE A 282 -18.16 -10.81 9.64
C ILE A 282 -19.06 -9.63 10.02
N TRP A 283 -19.25 -8.67 9.11
CA TRP A 283 -20.17 -7.56 9.34
C TRP A 283 -21.61 -8.02 9.51
N LYS A 284 -22.10 -8.92 8.64
CA LYS A 284 -23.44 -9.50 8.77
C LYS A 284 -23.63 -10.23 10.10
N ARG A 285 -22.62 -11.01 10.53
CA ARG A 285 -22.65 -11.72 11.82
C ARG A 285 -22.78 -10.74 13.00
N PHE A 286 -21.89 -9.75 13.07
CA PHE A 286 -21.91 -8.73 14.13
C PHE A 286 -23.22 -7.94 14.16
N ARG A 287 -23.68 -7.50 12.97
CA ARG A 287 -24.91 -6.73 12.85
C ARG A 287 -26.13 -7.53 13.24
N SER A 288 -26.22 -8.79 12.82
CA SER A 288 -27.35 -9.67 13.17
C SER A 288 -27.50 -9.82 14.68
N ALA A 289 -26.40 -10.00 15.42
CA ALA A 289 -26.44 -10.10 16.88
C ALA A 289 -26.92 -8.79 17.54
N CYS A 290 -26.43 -7.64 17.05
CA CYS A 290 -26.92 -6.33 17.50
C CYS A 290 -28.42 -6.15 17.22
N ASP A 291 -28.85 -6.43 15.99
CA ASP A 291 -30.22 -6.21 15.53
C ASP A 291 -31.21 -7.10 16.31
N GLU A 292 -30.83 -8.34 16.63
CA GLU A 292 -31.62 -9.28 17.43
C GLU A 292 -31.87 -8.73 18.86
N PHE A 293 -30.82 -8.22 19.53
CA PHE A 293 -30.97 -7.59 20.85
C PHE A 293 -31.90 -6.37 20.80
N PHE A 294 -31.68 -5.46 19.85
CA PHE A 294 -32.46 -4.22 19.76
C PHE A 294 -33.91 -4.47 19.33
N SER A 295 -34.15 -5.47 18.47
CA SER A 295 -35.50 -5.92 18.09
C SER A 295 -36.26 -6.41 19.32
N ARG A 296 -35.66 -7.32 20.10
CA ARG A 296 -36.26 -7.84 21.35
C ARG A 296 -36.48 -6.77 22.40
N LYS A 297 -35.52 -5.85 22.57
CA LYS A 297 -35.66 -4.70 23.45
C LYS A 297 -36.86 -3.86 23.01
N SER A 298 -36.98 -3.57 21.72
CA SER A 298 -38.09 -2.79 21.17
C SER A 298 -39.43 -3.48 21.42
N GLU A 299 -39.53 -4.80 21.20
CA GLU A 299 -40.72 -5.60 21.44
C GLU A 299 -41.12 -5.61 22.92
N HIS A 300 -40.15 -5.79 23.82
CA HIS A 300 -40.37 -5.75 25.27
C HIS A 300 -40.97 -4.40 25.71
N PHE A 301 -40.41 -3.28 25.22
CA PHE A 301 -40.88 -1.94 25.61
C PHE A 301 -42.12 -1.46 24.83
N SER A 302 -42.37 -1.93 23.61
CA SER A 302 -43.61 -1.61 22.87
C SER A 302 -44.82 -2.23 23.55
N GLY A 303 -44.71 -3.48 24.03
CA GLY A 303 -45.77 -4.14 24.79
C GLY A 303 -46.05 -3.47 26.15
N ILE A 304 -45.08 -2.78 26.73
CA ILE A 304 -45.28 -1.95 27.94
C ILE A 304 -45.97 -0.64 27.58
N ARG A 305 -45.49 0.07 26.56
CA ARG A 305 -46.11 1.34 26.12
C ARG A 305 -47.55 1.18 25.68
N GLY A 306 -47.88 0.13 24.92
CA GLY A 306 -49.25 -0.15 24.51
C GLY A 306 -50.20 -0.34 25.70
N ARG A 307 -49.75 -1.10 26.72
CA ARG A 307 -50.51 -1.26 27.97
C ARG A 307 -50.64 0.05 28.75
N GLU A 308 -49.58 0.84 28.84
CA GLU A 308 -49.61 2.16 29.48
C GLU A 308 -50.58 3.12 28.77
N ASP A 309 -50.62 3.11 27.43
CA ASP A 309 -51.54 3.93 26.63
C ASP A 309 -53.00 3.49 26.79
N GLU A 310 -53.28 2.18 26.82
CA GLU A 310 -54.61 1.64 27.15
C GLU A 310 -55.05 2.05 28.56
N ASN A 311 -54.16 1.94 29.54
CA ASN A 311 -54.41 2.36 30.91
C ASN A 311 -54.66 3.86 31.01
N MET A 312 -53.95 4.67 30.24
CA MET A 312 -54.19 6.12 30.15
C MET A 312 -55.61 6.39 29.66
N GLN A 313 -56.05 5.69 28.61
CA GLN A 313 -57.40 5.89 28.06
C GLN A 313 -58.49 5.48 29.06
N LYS A 314 -58.35 4.32 29.70
CA LYS A 314 -59.27 3.88 30.77
C LYS A 314 -59.32 4.87 31.94
N LYS A 315 -58.19 5.47 32.31
CA LYS A 315 -58.14 6.50 33.35
C LYS A 315 -58.82 7.80 32.93
N LYS A 316 -58.70 8.23 31.67
CA LYS A 316 -59.45 9.38 31.14
C LYS A 316 -60.95 9.14 31.16
N GLU A 317 -61.40 7.98 30.68
CA GLU A 317 -62.82 7.59 30.71
C GLU A 317 -63.37 7.52 32.14
N LEU A 318 -62.56 7.06 33.09
CA LEU A 318 -62.94 7.04 34.50
C LEU A 318 -63.08 8.47 35.07
N ILE A 319 -62.20 9.40 34.70
CA ILE A 319 -62.32 10.81 35.07
C ILE A 319 -63.62 11.40 34.51
N GLU A 320 -63.94 11.12 33.24
CA GLU A 320 -65.20 11.56 32.63
C GLU A 320 -66.42 10.99 33.38
N LYS A 321 -66.41 9.69 33.71
CA LYS A 321 -67.46 9.07 34.54
C LYS A 321 -67.61 9.73 35.91
N ILE A 322 -66.50 10.10 36.58
CA ILE A 322 -66.53 10.81 37.86
C ILE A 322 -67.14 12.20 37.68
N THR A 323 -66.74 12.95 36.64
CA THR A 323 -67.27 14.31 36.41
C THR A 323 -68.77 14.32 36.07
N GLY A 324 -69.23 13.31 35.34
CA GLY A 324 -70.63 13.11 34.95
C GLY A 324 -71.50 12.41 35.99
N PHE A 325 -70.94 12.05 37.16
CA PHE A 325 -71.69 11.36 38.20
C PHE A 325 -72.79 12.27 38.78
N GLU A 326 -74.04 11.79 38.72
CA GLU A 326 -75.19 12.45 39.32
C GLU A 326 -75.41 11.96 40.76
N VAL A 327 -75.42 12.91 41.70
CA VAL A 327 -75.60 12.62 43.12
C VAL A 327 -77.08 12.36 43.40
N THR A 328 -77.40 11.16 43.90
CA THR A 328 -78.77 10.79 44.28
C THR A 328 -79.09 11.23 45.72
N SER A 329 -80.34 11.11 46.16
CA SER A 329 -80.74 11.40 47.54
C SER A 329 -80.21 10.40 48.58
N ASP A 330 -79.70 9.25 48.15
CA ASP A 330 -79.12 8.23 49.03
C ASP A 330 -77.61 8.46 49.22
N ARG A 331 -77.26 9.01 50.40
CA ARG A 331 -75.87 9.28 50.79
C ARG A 331 -75.01 8.00 50.86
N SER A 332 -75.58 6.85 51.25
CA SER A 332 -74.82 5.60 51.35
C SER A 332 -74.46 5.08 49.97
N ALA A 333 -75.43 5.05 49.04
CA ALA A 333 -75.22 4.60 47.67
C ALA A 333 -74.20 5.47 46.92
N ASN A 334 -74.22 6.79 47.15
CA ASN A 334 -73.26 7.73 46.59
C ASN A 334 -71.82 7.47 47.10
N LEU A 335 -71.65 7.20 48.39
CA LEU A 335 -70.35 6.90 48.99
C LEU A 335 -69.78 5.56 48.52
N ASP A 336 -70.62 4.55 48.31
CA ASP A 336 -70.17 3.25 47.82
C ASP A 336 -69.80 3.30 46.34
N SER A 337 -70.53 4.08 45.53
CA SER A 337 -70.18 4.36 44.14
C SER A 337 -68.86 5.11 44.02
N LEU A 338 -68.61 6.09 44.88
CA LEU A 338 -67.33 6.79 44.95
C LEU A 338 -66.17 5.84 45.28
N LYS A 339 -66.33 4.98 46.30
CA LYS A 339 -65.31 3.97 46.64
C LYS A 339 -65.06 3.02 45.46
N ALA A 340 -66.09 2.63 44.72
CA ALA A 340 -65.95 1.79 43.54
C ALA A 340 -65.15 2.49 42.42
N LEU A 341 -65.42 3.76 42.15
CA LEU A 341 -64.67 4.55 41.17
C LEU A 341 -63.21 4.75 41.59
N GLN A 342 -62.97 4.99 42.88
CA GLN A 342 -61.61 5.08 43.44
C GLN A 342 -60.84 3.75 43.31
N ARG A 343 -61.51 2.61 43.55
CA ARG A 343 -60.90 1.28 43.34
C ARG A 343 -60.57 1.03 41.87
N GLN A 344 -61.48 1.35 40.95
CA GLN A 344 -61.22 1.22 39.51
C GLN A 344 -60.01 2.04 39.07
N TRP A 345 -59.82 3.25 39.64
CA TRP A 345 -58.64 4.07 39.33
C TRP A 345 -57.32 3.38 39.72
N MET A 346 -57.33 2.70 40.86
CA MET A 346 -56.18 1.94 41.35
C MET A 346 -55.92 0.70 40.48
N GLU A 347 -56.97 -0.03 40.12
CA GLU A 347 -56.89 -1.27 39.34
C GLU A 347 -56.39 -1.07 37.89
N ILE A 348 -56.61 0.09 37.28
CA ILE A 348 -56.19 0.36 35.89
C ILE A 348 -54.64 0.38 35.73
N GLY A 349 -53.86 0.56 36.81
CA GLY A 349 -52.40 0.45 36.74
C GLY A 349 -51.66 1.68 36.18
N HIS A 350 -50.43 1.49 35.68
CA HIS A 350 -49.53 2.59 35.29
C HIS A 350 -49.85 3.18 33.90
N VAL A 351 -49.50 4.46 33.74
CA VAL A 351 -49.68 5.27 32.52
C VAL A 351 -48.35 5.89 32.12
N PRO A 352 -48.19 6.42 30.89
CA PRO A 352 -46.92 6.99 30.46
C PRO A 352 -46.47 8.12 31.39
N ILE A 353 -45.20 8.09 31.81
CA ILE A 353 -44.66 8.99 32.84
C ILE A 353 -44.93 10.47 32.53
N LYS A 354 -44.88 10.87 31.25
CA LYS A 354 -45.10 12.26 30.81
C LYS A 354 -46.50 12.80 31.15
N VAL A 355 -47.52 11.95 31.14
CA VAL A 355 -48.93 12.33 31.36
C VAL A 355 -49.43 11.97 32.75
N LYS A 356 -48.67 11.16 33.50
CA LYS A 356 -49.04 10.65 34.83
C LYS A 356 -49.49 11.76 35.78
N ASP A 357 -48.69 12.81 35.89
CA ASP A 357 -48.94 13.88 36.87
C ASP A 357 -50.16 14.72 36.49
N GLN A 358 -50.31 15.07 35.21
CA GLN A 358 -51.48 15.79 34.72
C GLN A 358 -52.77 14.97 34.90
N LEU A 359 -52.75 13.70 34.50
CA LEU A 359 -53.91 12.81 34.58
C LEU A 359 -54.34 12.59 36.04
N TYR A 360 -53.38 12.52 36.96
CA TYR A 360 -53.66 12.42 38.39
C TYR A 360 -54.22 13.72 38.98
N ALA A 361 -53.76 14.88 38.51
CA ALA A 361 -54.33 16.18 38.89
C ALA A 361 -55.79 16.30 38.42
N ASP A 362 -56.08 15.91 37.18
CA ASP A 362 -57.44 15.93 36.62
C ASP A 362 -58.39 15.00 37.39
N TYR A 363 -57.91 13.80 37.76
CA TYR A 363 -58.64 12.88 38.62
C TYR A 363 -58.95 13.46 39.99
N ARG A 364 -57.96 14.09 40.66
CA ARG A 364 -58.18 14.75 41.95
C ARG A 364 -59.22 15.86 41.85
N ALA A 365 -59.11 16.71 40.84
CA ALA A 365 -60.06 17.80 40.62
C ALA A 365 -61.49 17.29 40.36
N ALA A 366 -61.64 16.16 39.64
CA ALA A 366 -62.94 15.53 39.41
C ALA A 366 -63.55 14.98 40.71
N ILE A 367 -62.73 14.34 41.56
CA ILE A 367 -63.14 13.82 42.86
C ILE A 367 -63.50 14.97 43.83
N ASP A 368 -62.72 16.06 43.84
CA ASP A 368 -62.99 17.25 44.67
C ASP A 368 -64.36 17.87 44.33
N LYS A 369 -64.65 18.06 43.04
CA LYS A 369 -65.97 18.54 42.59
C LYS A 369 -67.10 17.61 43.00
N LEU A 370 -66.87 16.30 42.98
CA LEU A 370 -67.87 15.32 43.41
C LEU A 370 -68.11 15.39 44.92
N PHE A 371 -67.07 15.61 45.72
CA PHE A 371 -67.19 15.82 47.15
C PHE A 371 -67.95 17.11 47.52
N GLU A 372 -67.71 18.20 46.78
CA GLU A 372 -68.47 19.45 46.92
C GLU A 372 -69.97 19.22 46.66
N LYS A 373 -70.33 18.51 45.58
CA LYS A 373 -71.72 18.16 45.24
C LYS A 373 -72.40 17.32 46.34
N MET A 374 -71.65 16.42 46.99
CA MET A 374 -72.15 15.57 48.08
C MET A 374 -72.20 16.26 49.46
N LYS A 375 -71.76 17.53 49.57
CA LYS A 375 -71.69 18.30 50.82
C LYS A 375 -70.95 17.57 51.95
N LEU A 376 -69.88 16.85 51.60
CA LEU A 376 -69.05 16.18 52.59
C LEU A 376 -68.21 17.20 53.37
N THR A 377 -67.98 16.93 54.66
CA THR A 377 -67.20 17.84 55.50
C THR A 377 -65.73 17.85 55.08
N GLU A 378 -65.04 18.98 55.27
CA GLU A 378 -63.62 19.14 54.96
C GLU A 378 -62.75 18.03 55.59
N HIS A 379 -63.14 17.57 56.78
CA HIS A 379 -62.48 16.46 57.48
C HIS A 379 -62.70 15.10 56.80
N GLU A 380 -63.89 14.81 56.29
CA GLU A 380 -64.22 13.58 55.56
C GLU A 380 -63.49 13.52 54.21
N VAL A 381 -63.42 14.65 53.50
CA VAL A 381 -62.68 14.79 52.23
C VAL A 381 -61.18 14.59 52.46
N ALA A 382 -60.60 15.31 53.43
CA ALA A 382 -59.17 15.21 53.74
C ALA A 382 -58.74 13.80 54.18
N SER A 383 -59.62 13.07 54.88
CA SER A 383 -59.38 11.69 55.30
C SER A 383 -59.43 10.72 54.13
N THR A 384 -60.35 10.93 53.18
CA THR A 384 -60.51 10.06 52.00
C THR A 384 -59.38 10.27 50.99
N HIS A 385 -58.99 11.52 50.73
CA HIS A 385 -57.82 11.82 49.90
C HIS A 385 -56.54 11.23 50.46
N TYR A 386 -56.35 11.34 51.77
CA TYR A 386 -55.17 10.80 52.41
C TYR A 386 -55.12 9.27 52.32
N ARG A 387 -56.25 8.59 52.53
CA ARG A 387 -56.35 7.13 52.33
C ARG A 387 -55.94 6.74 50.90
N ASN A 388 -56.47 7.41 49.88
CA ASN A 388 -56.10 7.15 48.49
C ASN A 388 -54.60 7.40 48.23
N VAL A 389 -54.00 8.40 48.88
CA VAL A 389 -52.55 8.66 48.77
C VAL A 389 -51.74 7.52 49.39
N VAL A 390 -52.16 7.01 50.55
CA VAL A 390 -51.51 5.86 51.21
C VAL A 390 -51.63 4.60 50.35
N ASP A 391 -52.81 4.33 49.79
CA ASP A 391 -53.02 3.18 48.91
C ASP A 391 -52.17 3.29 47.63
N ASN A 392 -52.04 4.48 47.03
CA ASN A 392 -51.11 4.72 45.92
C ASN A 392 -49.64 4.48 46.28
N TYR A 393 -49.24 4.74 47.52
CA TYR A 393 -47.89 4.41 47.95
C TYR A 393 -47.71 2.90 48.11
N ARG A 394 -48.74 2.12 48.44
CA ARG A 394 -48.61 0.66 48.61
C ARG A 394 -48.34 -0.08 47.30
N ASP A 395 -48.84 0.45 46.18
CA ASP A 395 -48.67 -0.17 44.85
C ASP A 395 -47.41 0.31 44.09
N ASP A 396 -46.65 1.28 44.63
CA ASP A 396 -45.39 1.75 44.03
C ASP A 396 -44.23 0.81 44.40
N ASN A 397 -43.31 0.54 43.48
CA ASN A 397 -42.14 -0.33 43.74
C ASN A 397 -41.22 0.21 44.86
N ASP A 398 -41.25 1.52 45.12
CA ASP A 398 -40.57 2.21 46.23
C ASP A 398 -41.52 2.60 47.38
N GLY A 399 -42.70 1.97 47.41
CA GLY A 399 -43.80 2.30 48.29
C GLY A 399 -43.49 2.21 49.78
N GLY A 400 -42.80 1.14 50.18
CA GLY A 400 -42.45 0.88 51.57
C GLY A 400 -41.57 1.96 52.18
N ASP A 401 -40.57 2.46 51.45
CA ASP A 401 -39.67 3.52 51.91
C ASP A 401 -40.36 4.89 51.97
N ARG A 402 -41.31 5.15 51.08
CA ARG A 402 -42.15 6.36 51.14
C ARG A 402 -43.09 6.35 52.34
N ILE A 403 -43.79 5.24 52.59
CA ILE A 403 -44.67 5.07 53.76
C ILE A 403 -43.87 5.23 55.06
N ARG A 404 -42.66 4.65 55.12
CA ARG A 404 -41.77 4.80 56.29
C ARG A 404 -41.39 6.25 56.56
N ARG A 405 -41.01 7.01 55.51
CA ARG A 405 -40.66 8.43 55.63
C ARG A 405 -41.86 9.27 56.07
N GLU A 406 -43.02 9.06 55.47
CA GLU A 406 -44.26 9.76 55.85
C GLU A 406 -44.67 9.46 57.29
N ARG A 407 -44.52 8.21 57.75
CA ARG A 407 -44.78 7.85 59.15
C ARG A 407 -43.87 8.59 60.13
N ILE A 408 -42.58 8.70 59.82
CA ILE A 408 -41.62 9.46 60.64
C ILE A 408 -42.01 10.94 60.65
N ASN A 409 -42.26 11.52 59.48
CA ASN A 409 -42.68 12.92 59.35
C ASN A 409 -43.93 13.23 60.15
N MET A 410 -44.93 12.34 60.11
CA MET A 410 -46.20 12.57 60.80
C MET A 410 -46.10 12.37 62.31
N ASN A 411 -45.32 11.38 62.78
CA ASN A 411 -44.99 11.24 64.20
C ASN A 411 -44.28 12.49 64.74
N ASN A 412 -43.34 13.06 63.97
CA ASN A 412 -42.64 14.29 64.37
C ASN A 412 -43.57 15.49 64.47
N LYS A 413 -44.51 15.63 63.52
CA LYS A 413 -45.55 16.69 63.56
C LYS A 413 -46.48 16.53 64.75
N ILE A 414 -46.94 15.30 65.03
CA ILE A 414 -47.77 14.96 66.19
C ILE A 414 -47.05 15.30 67.50
N ALA A 415 -45.76 14.96 67.62
CA ALA A 415 -44.96 15.28 68.81
C ALA A 415 -44.87 16.80 69.03
N LYS A 416 -44.58 17.58 67.98
CA LYS A 416 -44.52 19.04 68.06
C LYS A 416 -45.87 19.67 68.42
N LEU A 417 -46.96 19.22 67.81
CA LEU A 417 -48.30 19.72 68.14
C LEU A 417 -48.71 19.38 69.57
N ARG A 418 -48.34 18.20 70.08
CA ARG A 418 -48.58 17.86 71.49
C ARG A 418 -47.78 18.76 72.43
N GLU A 419 -46.53 19.06 72.11
CA GLU A 419 -45.71 20.00 72.88
C GLU A 419 -46.29 21.42 72.82
N GLU A 420 -46.72 21.88 71.65
CA GLU A 420 -47.37 23.18 71.47
C GLU A 420 -48.68 23.27 72.26
N ILE A 421 -49.53 22.23 72.24
CA ILE A 421 -50.75 22.18 73.05
C ILE A 421 -50.40 22.28 74.54
N LEU A 422 -49.40 21.54 75.02
CA LEU A 422 -48.97 21.60 76.41
C LEU A 422 -48.45 23.00 76.78
N LEU A 423 -47.67 23.65 75.92
CA LEU A 423 -47.19 25.01 76.14
C LEU A 423 -48.33 26.02 76.17
N LEU A 424 -49.29 25.92 75.25
CA LEU A 424 -50.47 26.79 75.21
C LEU A 424 -51.36 26.57 76.44
N GLU A 425 -51.57 25.33 76.87
CA GLU A 425 -52.33 24.97 78.08
C GLU A 425 -51.64 25.50 79.35
N ASN A 426 -50.32 25.34 79.45
CA ASN A 426 -49.53 25.91 80.54
C ASN A 426 -49.60 27.43 80.55
N ASN A 427 -49.47 28.09 79.39
CA ASN A 427 -49.57 29.54 79.25
C ASN A 427 -50.94 30.07 79.69
N ILE A 428 -52.04 29.35 79.38
CA ILE A 428 -53.38 29.68 79.90
C ILE A 428 -53.39 29.70 81.43
N GLY A 429 -52.71 28.74 82.07
CA GLY A 429 -52.61 28.63 83.52
C GLY A 429 -51.93 29.82 84.22
N PHE A 430 -51.10 30.58 83.51
CA PHE A 430 -50.36 31.73 84.08
C PHE A 430 -51.10 33.08 83.98
N PHE A 431 -52.24 33.15 83.30
CA PHE A 431 -52.98 34.42 83.16
C PHE A 431 -53.78 34.77 84.43
N ALA A 432 -53.53 35.95 84.99
CA ALA A 432 -54.28 36.52 86.13
C ALA A 432 -55.76 36.79 85.78
N ASN A 433 -56.64 36.87 86.78
CA ASN A 433 -58.07 37.14 86.56
C ASN A 433 -58.31 38.65 86.32
N SER A 434 -58.35 39.05 85.05
CA SER A 434 -58.66 40.43 84.61
C SER A 434 -59.38 40.40 83.27
N LYS A 435 -60.17 41.44 82.96
CA LYS A 435 -60.90 41.53 81.68
C LYS A 435 -60.01 41.40 80.43
N GLN A 436 -58.79 41.94 80.49
CA GLN A 436 -57.82 41.84 79.38
C GLN A 436 -57.28 40.41 79.25
N ALA A 437 -57.04 39.75 80.38
CA ALA A 437 -56.57 38.37 80.42
C ALA A 437 -57.65 37.37 79.97
N ASP A 438 -58.93 37.64 80.20
CA ASP A 438 -60.02 36.78 79.72
C ASP A 438 -60.15 36.78 78.19
N ILE A 439 -59.91 37.93 77.54
CA ILE A 439 -59.86 38.03 76.06
C ILE A 439 -58.68 37.22 75.52
N MET A 440 -57.50 37.32 76.16
CA MET A 440 -56.34 36.53 75.78
C MET A 440 -56.57 35.03 76.03
N LYS A 441 -57.18 34.64 77.16
CA LYS A 441 -57.53 33.24 77.44
C LYS A 441 -58.43 32.66 76.34
N ALA A 442 -59.47 33.38 75.91
CA ALA A 442 -60.34 32.94 74.82
C ALA A 442 -59.60 32.75 73.48
N GLU A 443 -58.63 33.61 73.16
CA GLU A 443 -57.78 33.42 71.98
C GLU A 443 -56.87 32.19 72.08
N TYR A 444 -56.29 31.93 73.26
CA TYR A 444 -55.49 30.73 73.50
C TYR A 444 -56.34 29.46 73.49
N GLU A 445 -57.54 29.47 74.06
CA GLU A 445 -58.51 28.35 73.99
C GLU A 445 -58.90 28.04 72.54
N LYS A 446 -59.09 29.08 71.71
CA LYS A 446 -59.33 28.92 70.27
C LYS A 446 -58.12 28.31 69.54
N LYS A 447 -56.89 28.70 69.91
CA LYS A 447 -55.66 28.09 69.37
C LYS A 447 -55.51 26.63 69.81
N ILE A 448 -55.77 26.32 71.08
CA ILE A 448 -55.70 24.96 71.62
C ILE A 448 -56.73 24.06 70.97
N SER A 449 -57.98 24.52 70.84
CA SER A 449 -59.03 23.73 70.17
C SER A 449 -58.70 23.46 68.70
N LYS A 450 -58.12 24.44 67.99
CA LYS A 450 -57.61 24.25 66.61
C LYS A 450 -56.42 23.27 66.56
N ALA A 451 -55.45 23.39 67.48
CA ALA A 451 -54.31 22.49 67.54
C ALA A 451 -54.74 21.06 67.90
N LYS A 452 -55.72 20.90 68.79
CA LYS A 452 -56.32 19.60 69.14
C LYS A 452 -57.06 18.98 67.96
N SER A 453 -57.82 19.75 67.18
CA SER A 453 -58.48 19.21 65.99
C SER A 453 -57.47 18.78 64.92
N GLU A 454 -56.40 19.56 64.70
CA GLU A 454 -55.31 19.20 63.80
C GLU A 454 -54.56 17.94 64.27
N LEU A 455 -54.32 17.82 65.59
CA LEU A 455 -53.75 16.63 66.21
C LEU A 455 -54.60 15.39 65.92
N THR A 456 -55.92 15.46 66.14
CA THR A 456 -56.83 14.33 65.87
C THR A 456 -56.82 13.90 64.40
N LEU A 457 -56.74 14.87 63.48
CA LEU A 457 -56.64 14.57 62.04
C LEU A 457 -55.31 13.88 61.69
N LEU A 458 -54.18 14.34 62.25
CA LEU A 458 -52.87 13.72 62.01
C LEU A 458 -52.79 12.32 62.63
N GLU A 459 -53.39 12.10 63.80
CA GLU A 459 -53.47 10.78 64.42
C GLU A 459 -54.33 9.81 63.60
N ALA A 460 -55.45 10.28 63.05
CA ALA A 460 -56.29 9.48 62.15
C ALA A 460 -55.55 9.12 60.86
N LYS A 461 -54.85 10.07 60.24
CA LYS A 461 -53.98 9.83 59.09
C LYS A 461 -52.85 8.85 59.43
N LEU A 462 -52.27 8.93 60.63
CA LEU A 462 -51.14 8.08 61.04
C LEU A 462 -51.60 6.64 61.24
N LYS A 463 -52.83 6.46 61.72
CA LYS A 463 -53.47 5.15 61.81
C LYS A 463 -53.61 4.51 60.42
N MET A 464 -54.02 5.27 59.40
CA MET A 464 -54.12 4.78 58.02
C MET A 464 -52.77 4.40 57.39
N LEU A 465 -51.64 4.94 57.87
CA LEU A 465 -50.30 4.50 57.45
C LEU A 465 -49.81 3.22 58.16
N ARG A 466 -50.48 2.81 59.24
CA ARG A 466 -50.12 1.63 60.05
C ARG A 466 -50.94 0.40 59.68
N ASP A 467 -52.22 0.61 59.41
CA ASP A 467 -53.18 -0.38 58.89
C ASP A 467 -53.07 -0.40 57.36
#